data_AF-A0A965QU62-F1
#
_entry.id   AF-A0A965QU62-F1
#
_cell.length_a   1.000
_cell.length_b   1.000
_cell.length_c   1.000
_cell.angle_alpha   90.00
_cell.angle_beta   90.00
_cell.angle_gamma   90.00
#
_symmetry.space_group_name_H-M   'P 1'
#
loop_
_entity.id
_entity.type
_entity.pdbx_description
1 polymer ?
#
loop_
_entity_poly.entity_id
_entity_poly.type
_entity_poly.pdbx_seq_one_letter_code
_entity_poly.pdbx_strand_id
1 'polypeptide(L)'
;RLALEALAGRRVPDLVPRIVPLLDDAALRRAAIRAVAAYDDATLAAMLLARYAGFTAEERGDAIDALASRAGHGRALVDAVRRGDVPRRDVPPHVARQLRRVVGNSVVDVWGPIDLLPADKEAAYAKYRGLLGDVALRAADRAHGRAVFKRACASCHVLHGEGGAVGPDITGANRGNLDYLLANILTPSEVIQDAYRMQVVLLDDGRVHSGIPVGEDGELLRLRVANQPEPIVIPLAQIASREVSPNSLMPEGLLAALSDAEVIDLVAYLQSASPVPDDPRQP
;
A
#
# COMPACT_ATOMS: atom_id res chain seq x y z
N ARG A 1 15.66 17.06 1.27
CA ARG A 1 15.11 15.70 1.06
C ARG A 1 16.19 14.61 1.08
N LEU A 2 17.07 14.50 0.07
CA LEU A 2 18.10 13.43 0.01
C LEU A 2 18.98 13.32 1.26
N ALA A 3 19.40 14.45 1.83
CA ALA A 3 20.20 14.47 3.06
C ALA A 3 19.44 13.84 4.26
N LEU A 4 18.14 14.09 4.37
CA LEU A 4 17.31 13.52 5.44
C LEU A 4 17.18 12.01 5.29
N GLU A 5 16.92 11.52 4.07
CA GLU A 5 16.84 10.09 3.75
C GLU A 5 18.17 9.38 4.07
N ALA A 6 19.31 9.98 3.68
CA ALA A 6 20.63 9.41 3.96
C ALA A 6 20.97 9.38 5.46
N LEU A 7 20.65 10.45 6.20
CA LEU A 7 20.89 10.51 7.65
C LEU A 7 20.00 9.52 8.41
N ALA A 8 18.73 9.39 8.00
CA ALA A 8 17.79 8.43 8.58
C ALA A 8 18.22 6.98 8.29
N GLY A 9 18.64 6.68 7.06
CA GLY A 9 19.18 5.34 6.70
C GLY A 9 20.42 4.96 7.50
N ARG A 10 21.25 5.94 7.89
CA ARG A 10 22.39 5.75 8.78
C ARG A 10 22.04 5.81 10.27
N ARG A 11 20.77 6.08 10.60
CA ARG A 11 20.24 6.22 11.97
C ARG A 11 21.05 7.20 12.80
N VAL A 12 21.42 8.34 12.23
CA VAL A 12 22.19 9.38 12.94
C VAL A 12 21.37 9.88 14.14
N PRO A 13 21.84 9.75 15.40
CA PRO A 13 21.06 10.10 16.59
C PRO A 13 20.61 11.57 16.61
N ASP A 14 21.51 12.47 16.19
CA ASP A 14 21.26 13.92 16.14
C ASP A 14 20.15 14.35 15.15
N LEU A 15 19.65 13.41 14.34
CA LEU A 15 18.54 13.68 13.43
C LEU A 15 17.19 13.67 14.16
N VAL A 16 17.02 12.88 15.23
CA VAL A 16 15.75 12.77 15.97
C VAL A 16 15.15 14.13 16.33
N PRO A 17 15.86 15.05 17.00
CA PRO A 17 15.31 16.37 17.33
C PRO A 17 15.04 17.25 16.09
N ARG A 18 15.65 16.93 14.95
CA ARG A 18 15.45 17.65 13.69
C ARG A 18 14.27 17.12 12.88
N ILE A 19 13.82 15.88 13.10
CA ILE A 19 12.65 15.32 12.39
C ILE A 19 11.38 16.06 12.79
N VAL A 20 11.21 16.36 14.08
CA VAL A 20 9.98 16.97 14.62
C VAL A 20 9.60 18.28 13.90
N PRO A 21 10.46 19.31 13.80
CA PRO A 21 10.11 20.54 13.08
C PRO A 21 9.88 20.32 11.58
N LEU A 22 10.50 19.29 10.98
CA LEU A 22 10.32 18.97 9.56
C LEU A 22 8.98 18.32 9.25
N LEU A 23 8.24 17.83 10.26
CA LEU A 23 6.85 17.38 10.09
C LEU A 23 5.91 18.55 9.77
N ASP A 24 6.29 19.77 10.12
CA ASP A 24 5.48 20.97 9.87
C ASP A 24 5.80 21.63 8.51
N ASP A 25 6.97 21.33 7.92
CA ASP A 25 7.40 21.81 6.60
C ASP A 25 6.76 21.01 5.46
N ALA A 26 5.86 21.62 4.67
CA ALA A 26 5.15 20.92 3.60
C ALA A 26 6.06 20.29 2.52
N ALA A 27 7.23 20.87 2.24
CA ALA A 27 8.14 20.36 1.22
C ALA A 27 8.97 19.16 1.73
N LEU A 28 9.15 19.05 3.05
CA LEU A 28 9.96 17.99 3.67
C LEU A 28 9.12 16.98 4.47
N ARG A 29 7.83 17.25 4.70
CA ARG A 29 6.94 16.48 5.59
C ARG A 29 6.93 14.99 5.26
N ARG A 30 6.72 14.63 3.99
CA ARG A 30 6.70 13.21 3.57
C ARG A 30 8.01 12.49 3.88
N ALA A 31 9.15 13.15 3.64
CA ALA A 31 10.45 12.58 3.94
C ALA A 31 10.72 12.50 5.46
N ALA A 32 10.22 13.47 6.23
CA ALA A 32 10.28 13.46 7.69
C ALA A 32 9.42 12.35 8.30
N ILE A 33 8.19 12.16 7.80
CA ILE A 33 7.30 11.07 8.16
C ILE A 33 8.00 9.72 7.97
N ARG A 34 8.61 9.49 6.80
CA ARG A 34 9.31 8.23 6.51
C ARG A 34 10.55 8.02 7.36
N ALA A 35 11.26 9.11 7.68
CA ALA A 35 12.43 9.05 8.56
C ALA A 35 12.08 8.56 9.97
N VAL A 36 10.85 8.79 10.47
CA VAL A 36 10.39 8.28 11.77
C VAL A 36 10.57 6.77 11.88
N ALA A 37 10.34 6.01 10.81
CA ALA A 37 10.48 4.56 10.81
C ALA A 37 11.88 4.07 11.21
N ALA A 38 12.92 4.89 10.98
CA ALA A 38 14.31 4.53 11.25
C ALA A 38 14.68 4.57 12.75
N TYR A 39 13.85 5.18 13.60
CA TYR A 39 14.18 5.44 15.01
C TYR A 39 13.17 4.77 15.95
N ASP A 40 13.66 4.08 16.98
CA ASP A 40 12.81 3.51 18.04
C ASP A 40 12.43 4.55 19.09
N ASP A 41 11.71 5.59 18.68
CA ASP A 41 11.36 6.71 19.53
C ASP A 41 9.83 6.86 19.64
N ALA A 42 9.29 6.69 20.85
CA ALA A 42 7.86 6.80 21.11
C ALA A 42 7.34 8.23 20.94
N THR A 43 8.18 9.24 21.16
CA THR A 43 7.86 10.66 20.95
C THR A 43 7.61 10.92 19.47
N LEU A 44 8.43 10.36 18.57
CA LEU A 44 8.22 10.52 17.13
C LEU A 44 6.89 9.94 16.67
N ALA A 45 6.51 8.75 17.16
CA ALA A 45 5.21 8.16 16.87
C ALA A 45 4.06 9.04 17.38
N ALA A 46 4.16 9.55 18.61
CA ALA A 46 3.15 10.45 19.18
C ALA A 46 3.03 11.76 18.38
N MET A 47 4.15 12.36 17.97
CA MET A 47 4.16 13.60 17.18
C MET A 47 3.54 13.43 15.80
N LEU A 48 3.71 12.26 15.19
CA LEU A 48 3.14 11.92 13.91
C LEU A 48 1.62 11.66 14.00
N LEU A 49 1.18 10.92 15.02
CA LEU A 49 -0.24 10.70 15.31
C LEU A 49 -0.98 12.01 15.65
N ALA A 50 -0.35 12.92 16.40
CA ALA A 50 -0.93 14.21 16.74
C ALA A 50 -1.23 15.10 15.52
N ARG A 51 -0.54 14.89 14.40
CA ARG A 51 -0.70 15.64 13.15
C ARG A 51 -1.56 14.91 12.10
N TYR A 52 -1.92 13.66 12.38
CA TYR A 52 -2.49 12.74 11.40
C TYR A 52 -3.74 13.29 10.68
N ALA A 53 -4.65 13.92 11.42
CA ALA A 53 -5.89 14.47 10.87
C ALA A 53 -5.63 15.54 9.80
N GLY A 54 -4.53 16.30 9.91
CA GLY A 54 -4.14 17.37 8.98
C GLY A 54 -3.37 16.88 7.75
N PHE A 55 -2.97 15.60 7.70
CA PHE A 55 -2.21 15.06 6.59
C PHE A 55 -3.07 14.82 5.34
N THR A 56 -2.45 15.03 4.18
CA THR A 56 -2.97 14.59 2.88
C THR A 56 -3.05 13.07 2.81
N ALA A 57 -3.75 12.52 1.80
CA ALA A 57 -3.87 11.07 1.64
C ALA A 57 -2.51 10.36 1.50
N GLU A 58 -1.57 10.95 0.75
CA GLU A 58 -0.22 10.42 0.59
C GLU A 58 0.58 10.45 1.90
N GLU A 59 0.49 11.55 2.66
CA GLU A 59 1.15 11.71 3.95
C GLU A 59 0.59 10.74 4.99
N ARG A 60 -0.72 10.48 4.99
CA ARG A 60 -1.35 9.46 5.84
C ARG A 60 -0.85 8.06 5.52
N GLY A 61 -0.70 7.74 4.23
CA GLY A 61 -0.11 6.48 3.78
C GLY A 61 1.32 6.31 4.28
N ASP A 62 2.18 7.32 4.07
CA ASP A 62 3.56 7.29 4.57
C ASP A 62 3.61 7.17 6.11
N ALA A 63 2.69 7.83 6.82
CA ALA A 63 2.58 7.82 8.28
C ALA A 63 2.21 6.43 8.82
N ILE A 64 1.24 5.79 8.20
CA ILE A 64 0.79 4.44 8.57
C ILE A 64 1.91 3.42 8.34
N ASP A 65 2.60 3.48 7.20
CA ASP A 65 3.71 2.57 6.89
C ASP A 65 4.88 2.76 7.86
N ALA A 66 5.22 4.01 8.19
CA ALA A 66 6.26 4.31 9.15
C ALA A 66 5.91 3.75 10.54
N LEU A 67 4.68 3.97 11.01
CA LEU A 67 4.23 3.46 12.30
C LEU A 67 4.13 1.94 12.36
N ALA A 68 3.74 1.29 11.26
CA ALA A 68 3.63 -0.18 11.19
C ALA A 68 4.97 -0.91 11.06
N SER A 69 6.08 -0.17 10.92
CA SER A 69 7.40 -0.76 10.67
C SER A 69 8.01 -1.50 11.87
N ARG A 70 7.58 -1.23 13.10
CA ARG A 70 8.18 -1.80 14.32
C ARG A 70 7.17 -1.91 15.47
N ALA A 71 7.47 -2.74 16.46
CA ALA A 71 6.55 -3.04 17.56
C ALA A 71 6.14 -1.82 18.38
N GLY A 72 7.09 -0.94 18.73
CA GLY A 72 6.83 0.27 19.54
C GLY A 72 5.82 1.20 18.89
N HIS A 73 6.08 1.58 17.64
CA HIS A 73 5.20 2.44 16.86
C HIS A 73 3.89 1.75 16.45
N GLY A 74 3.95 0.46 16.13
CA GLY A 74 2.78 -0.31 15.72
C GLY A 74 1.73 -0.38 16.82
N ARG A 75 2.16 -0.49 18.09
CA ARG A 75 1.24 -0.45 19.24
C ARG A 75 0.56 0.91 19.34
N ALA A 76 1.31 2.00 19.16
CA ALA A 76 0.75 3.35 19.16
C ALA A 76 -0.29 3.54 18.04
N LEU A 77 -0.04 3.00 16.85
CA LEU A 77 -1.01 3.02 15.74
C LEU A 77 -2.26 2.20 16.07
N VAL A 78 -2.12 0.97 16.57
CA VAL A 78 -3.27 0.13 16.98
C VAL A 78 -4.12 0.84 18.03
N ASP A 79 -3.50 1.45 19.03
CA ASP A 79 -4.23 2.20 20.06
C ASP A 79 -4.90 3.46 19.50
N ALA A 80 -4.28 4.16 18.54
CA ALA A 80 -4.88 5.31 17.86
C ALA A 80 -6.10 4.90 17.01
N VAL A 81 -6.04 3.74 16.35
CA VAL A 81 -7.20 3.18 15.63
C VAL A 81 -8.30 2.80 16.63
N ARG A 82 -7.95 2.18 17.76
CA ARG A 82 -8.91 1.82 18.82
C ARG A 82 -9.66 3.04 19.38
N ARG A 83 -8.97 4.17 19.54
CA ARG A 83 -9.56 5.44 20.01
C ARG A 83 -10.34 6.20 18.94
N GLY A 84 -10.16 5.86 17.66
CA GLY A 84 -10.77 6.57 16.53
C GLY A 84 -9.97 7.78 16.04
N ASP A 85 -8.77 8.02 16.57
CA ASP A 85 -7.87 9.09 16.13
C ASP A 85 -7.35 8.84 14.70
N VAL A 86 -7.18 7.56 14.35
CA VAL A 86 -6.85 7.08 13.00
C VAL A 86 -8.01 6.22 12.50
N PRO A 87 -8.68 6.58 11.39
CA PRO A 87 -9.74 5.75 10.84
C PRO A 87 -9.22 4.37 10.44
N ARG A 88 -9.92 3.29 10.82
CA ARG A 88 -9.58 1.91 10.42
C ARG A 88 -9.38 1.76 8.91
N ARG A 89 -10.21 2.44 8.12
CA ARG A 89 -10.16 2.44 6.64
C ARG A 89 -8.86 2.98 6.07
N ASP A 90 -8.13 3.80 6.85
CA ASP A 90 -6.87 4.36 6.39
C ASP A 90 -5.76 3.30 6.49
N VAL A 91 -5.91 2.24 7.31
CA VAL A 91 -4.94 1.13 7.44
C VAL A 91 -5.20 0.02 6.41
N PRO A 92 -4.39 -0.08 5.34
CA PRO A 92 -4.61 -1.08 4.29
C PRO A 92 -4.32 -2.51 4.76
N PRO A 93 -4.86 -3.55 4.09
CA PRO A 93 -4.66 -4.95 4.50
C PRO A 93 -3.20 -5.39 4.59
N HIS A 94 -2.33 -4.91 3.69
CA HIS A 94 -0.90 -5.25 3.74
C HIS A 94 -0.22 -4.68 5.00
N VAL A 95 -0.61 -3.48 5.43
CA VAL A 95 -0.15 -2.87 6.68
C VAL A 95 -0.71 -3.62 7.87
N ALA A 96 -1.99 -4.02 7.86
CA ALA A 96 -2.57 -4.81 8.93
C ALA A 96 -1.83 -6.15 9.12
N ARG A 97 -1.46 -6.82 8.03
CA ARG A 97 -0.59 -8.02 8.06
C ARG A 97 0.78 -7.73 8.67
N GLN A 98 1.39 -6.60 8.31
CA GLN A 98 2.66 -6.19 8.90
C GLN A 98 2.53 -5.89 10.40
N LEU A 99 1.49 -5.16 10.80
CA LEU A 99 1.17 -4.91 12.21
C LEU A 99 1.01 -6.21 12.98
N ARG A 100 0.30 -7.22 12.45
CA ARG A 100 0.18 -8.54 13.10
C ARG A 100 1.54 -9.16 13.40
N ARG A 101 2.54 -8.95 12.55
CA ARG A 101 3.90 -9.47 12.77
C ARG A 101 4.64 -8.73 13.88
N VAL A 102 4.48 -7.40 13.95
CA VAL A 102 5.23 -6.57 14.91
C VAL A 102 4.54 -6.40 16.26
N VAL A 103 3.20 -6.50 16.32
CA VAL A 103 2.41 -6.32 17.57
C VAL A 103 1.54 -7.52 17.96
N GLY A 104 1.63 -8.62 17.21
CA GLY A 104 0.85 -9.83 17.47
C GLY A 104 -0.64 -9.66 17.21
N ASN A 105 -1.49 -10.45 17.88
CA ASN A 105 -2.93 -10.52 17.61
C ASN A 105 -3.73 -9.27 18.04
N SER A 106 -3.11 -8.30 18.73
CA SER A 106 -3.77 -7.06 19.16
C SER A 106 -4.35 -6.23 18.02
N VAL A 107 -3.82 -6.40 16.79
CA VAL A 107 -4.35 -5.77 15.58
C VAL A 107 -5.71 -6.34 15.16
N VAL A 108 -6.00 -7.61 15.48
CA VAL A 108 -7.26 -8.28 15.09
C VAL A 108 -8.45 -7.63 15.78
N ASP A 109 -8.26 -7.16 17.02
CA ASP A 109 -9.30 -6.49 17.81
C ASP A 109 -9.76 -5.16 17.19
N VAL A 110 -8.88 -4.48 16.43
CA VAL A 110 -9.17 -3.16 15.85
C VAL A 110 -9.43 -3.21 14.35
N TRP A 111 -8.75 -4.12 13.64
CA TRP A 111 -8.84 -4.20 12.18
C TRP A 111 -9.89 -5.23 11.72
N GLY A 112 -10.14 -6.25 12.56
CA GLY A 112 -10.89 -7.45 12.21
C GLY A 112 -9.97 -8.58 11.74
N PRO A 113 -10.54 -9.70 11.24
CA PRO A 113 -9.77 -10.77 10.62
C PRO A 113 -8.92 -10.20 9.49
N ILE A 114 -7.61 -10.44 9.52
CA ILE A 114 -6.67 -9.88 8.53
C ILE A 114 -6.63 -10.71 7.24
N ASP A 115 -6.95 -11.99 7.39
CA ASP A 115 -7.03 -12.96 6.30
C ASP A 115 -8.48 -13.02 5.77
N LEU A 116 -9.06 -11.85 5.46
CA LEU A 116 -10.34 -11.76 4.74
C LEU A 116 -10.12 -12.14 3.27
N LEU A 117 -9.85 -13.42 3.04
CA LEU A 117 -10.37 -14.05 1.84
C LEU A 117 -11.86 -13.74 1.81
N PRO A 118 -12.47 -13.47 0.63
CA PRO A 118 -13.91 -13.57 0.55
C PRO A 118 -14.27 -14.93 1.16
N ALA A 119 -15.06 -14.93 2.24
CA ALA A 119 -15.40 -16.16 2.98
C ALA A 119 -15.97 -17.24 2.03
N ASP A 120 -16.44 -16.78 0.86
CA ASP A 120 -16.72 -17.57 -0.32
C ASP A 120 -16.21 -16.84 -1.60
N LYS A 121 -15.06 -17.28 -2.13
CA LYS A 121 -14.47 -16.77 -3.38
C LYS A 121 -15.39 -16.98 -4.58
N GLU A 122 -16.12 -18.09 -4.59
CA GLU A 122 -17.05 -18.45 -5.67
C GLU A 122 -18.25 -17.50 -5.66
N ALA A 123 -18.80 -17.20 -4.48
CA ALA A 123 -19.87 -16.21 -4.34
C ALA A 123 -19.42 -14.79 -4.75
N ALA A 124 -18.21 -14.38 -4.38
CA ALA A 124 -17.67 -13.09 -4.80
C ALA A 124 -17.50 -13.03 -6.32
N TYR A 125 -16.92 -14.06 -6.93
CA TYR A 125 -16.78 -14.16 -8.37
C TYR A 125 -18.16 -14.15 -9.05
N ALA A 126 -19.12 -14.96 -8.59
CA ALA A 126 -20.47 -15.01 -9.13
C ALA A 126 -21.19 -13.65 -9.05
N LYS A 127 -21.08 -12.95 -7.91
CA LYS A 127 -21.61 -11.58 -7.73
C LYS A 127 -21.05 -10.65 -8.80
N TYR A 128 -19.73 -10.49 -8.86
CA TYR A 128 -19.12 -9.50 -9.75
C TYR A 128 -19.24 -9.90 -11.21
N ARG A 129 -19.19 -11.19 -11.53
CA ARG A 129 -19.40 -11.68 -12.89
C ARG A 129 -20.81 -11.41 -13.40
N GLY A 130 -21.82 -11.50 -12.53
CA GLY A 130 -23.20 -11.13 -12.83
C GLY A 130 -23.40 -9.61 -12.95
N LEU A 131 -22.74 -8.84 -12.10
CA LEU A 131 -22.78 -7.37 -12.12
C LEU A 131 -22.15 -6.78 -13.41
N LEU A 132 -21.05 -7.38 -13.87
CA LEU A 132 -20.21 -6.89 -14.96
C LEU A 132 -20.64 -7.45 -16.33
N GLY A 133 -21.94 -7.42 -16.60
CA GLY A 133 -22.49 -7.80 -17.89
C GLY A 133 -22.23 -6.75 -18.98
N ASP A 134 -22.24 -7.19 -20.23
CA ASP A 134 -22.02 -6.36 -21.42
C ASP A 134 -22.85 -5.06 -21.47
N VAL A 135 -24.11 -5.12 -21.06
CA VAL A 135 -25.00 -3.95 -21.04
C VAL A 135 -24.51 -2.91 -20.02
N ALA A 136 -24.15 -3.38 -18.81
CA ALA A 136 -23.64 -2.52 -17.75
C ALA A 136 -22.30 -1.88 -18.15
N LEU A 137 -21.36 -2.67 -18.67
CA LEU A 137 -20.04 -2.19 -19.10
C LEU A 137 -20.09 -1.22 -20.28
N ARG A 138 -21.10 -1.32 -21.16
CA ARG A 138 -21.33 -0.36 -22.24
C ARG A 138 -21.90 0.97 -21.71
N ALA A 139 -22.77 0.92 -20.71
CA ALA A 139 -23.40 2.10 -20.11
C ALA A 139 -22.52 2.78 -19.04
N ALA A 140 -21.41 2.17 -18.65
CA ALA A 140 -20.52 2.62 -17.59
C ALA A 140 -19.86 3.99 -17.88
N ASP A 141 -19.66 4.77 -16.82
CA ASP A 141 -18.92 6.02 -16.85
C ASP A 141 -17.42 5.74 -16.66
N ARG A 142 -16.66 5.77 -17.76
CA ARG A 142 -15.22 5.49 -17.72
C ARG A 142 -14.41 6.62 -17.11
N ALA A 143 -14.89 7.86 -17.11
CA ALA A 143 -14.21 8.97 -16.45
C ALA A 143 -14.30 8.81 -14.93
N HIS A 144 -15.49 8.44 -14.43
CA HIS A 144 -15.65 8.03 -13.05
C HIS A 144 -14.82 6.79 -12.72
N GLY A 145 -14.79 5.79 -13.60
CA GLY A 145 -13.94 4.61 -13.48
C GLY A 145 -12.44 4.93 -13.33
N ARG A 146 -11.94 5.93 -14.06
CA ARG A 146 -10.57 6.42 -13.91
C ARG A 146 -10.32 7.06 -12.56
N ALA A 147 -11.27 7.82 -12.02
CA ALA A 147 -11.17 8.36 -10.66
C ALA A 147 -11.14 7.24 -9.61
N VAL A 148 -11.93 6.17 -9.79
CA VAL A 148 -11.89 4.98 -8.92
C VAL A 148 -10.53 4.26 -9.03
N PHE A 149 -9.98 4.12 -10.23
CA PHE A 149 -8.63 3.56 -10.43
C PHE A 149 -7.56 4.37 -9.68
N LYS A 150 -7.61 5.71 -9.80
CA LYS A 150 -6.65 6.62 -9.12
C LYS A 150 -6.61 6.40 -7.61
N ARG A 151 -7.77 6.19 -6.96
CA ARG A 151 -7.83 5.98 -5.50
C ARG A 151 -7.53 4.54 -5.05
N ALA A 152 -7.81 3.54 -5.88
CA ALA A 152 -7.82 2.13 -5.44
C ALA A 152 -6.65 1.29 -6.00
N CYS A 153 -6.11 1.67 -7.16
CA CYS A 153 -5.16 0.85 -7.91
C CYS A 153 -3.89 1.60 -8.28
N ALA A 154 -3.99 2.91 -8.56
CA ALA A 154 -2.89 3.70 -9.10
C ALA A 154 -1.73 3.92 -8.11
N SER A 155 -1.92 3.68 -6.81
CA SER A 155 -0.82 3.67 -5.85
C SER A 155 0.20 2.57 -6.15
N CYS A 156 -0.24 1.50 -6.82
CA CYS A 156 0.57 0.31 -7.06
C CYS A 156 0.76 -0.03 -8.53
N HIS A 157 -0.22 0.25 -9.39
CA HIS A 157 -0.19 -0.16 -10.80
C HIS A 157 -0.11 1.04 -11.74
N VAL A 158 0.63 0.87 -12.83
CA VAL A 158 0.59 1.76 -13.98
C VAL A 158 -0.53 1.31 -14.92
N LEU A 159 -1.34 2.26 -15.41
CA LEU A 159 -2.28 2.07 -16.51
C LEU A 159 -2.24 3.31 -17.40
N HIS A 160 -2.00 3.11 -18.70
CA HIS A 160 -1.89 4.18 -19.69
C HIS A 160 -0.83 5.24 -19.32
N GLY A 161 0.27 4.80 -18.69
CA GLY A 161 1.36 5.67 -18.24
C GLY A 161 1.11 6.39 -16.91
N GLU A 162 -0.02 6.18 -16.25
CA GLU A 162 -0.34 6.78 -14.95
C GLU A 162 -0.34 5.73 -13.82
N GLY A 163 0.28 6.08 -12.69
CA GLY A 163 0.25 5.30 -11.45
C GLY A 163 1.62 4.92 -10.92
N GLY A 164 1.67 3.91 -10.05
CA GLY A 164 2.85 3.47 -9.31
C GLY A 164 3.50 2.22 -9.90
N ALA A 165 4.78 2.03 -9.59
CA ALA A 165 5.60 0.90 -10.06
C ALA A 165 5.86 -0.13 -8.95
N VAL A 166 4.87 -0.35 -8.08
CA VAL A 166 4.95 -1.37 -7.02
C VAL A 166 4.51 -2.73 -7.58
N GLY A 167 3.37 -2.75 -8.25
CA GLY A 167 2.88 -3.88 -9.05
C GLY A 167 3.22 -3.70 -10.53
N PRO A 168 2.83 -4.67 -11.38
CA PRO A 168 3.04 -4.59 -12.81
C PRO A 168 2.32 -3.40 -13.46
N ASP A 169 2.89 -2.92 -14.55
CA ASP A 169 2.15 -2.14 -15.54
C ASP A 169 1.07 -3.03 -16.15
N ILE A 170 -0.19 -2.65 -15.95
CA ILE A 170 -1.34 -3.42 -16.42
C ILE A 170 -1.83 -2.98 -17.80
N THR A 171 -1.24 -1.95 -18.41
CA THR A 171 -1.63 -1.42 -19.72
C THR A 171 -1.65 -2.52 -20.79
N GLY A 172 -0.61 -3.36 -20.83
CA GLY A 172 -0.49 -4.48 -21.76
C GLY A 172 -1.06 -5.82 -21.27
N ALA A 173 -1.68 -5.86 -20.09
CA ALA A 173 -2.26 -7.09 -19.55
C ALA A 173 -3.53 -7.50 -20.31
N ASN A 174 -4.02 -8.72 -20.07
CA ASN A 174 -5.23 -9.27 -20.69
C ASN A 174 -6.53 -8.66 -20.12
N ARG A 175 -6.56 -7.33 -19.94
CA ARG A 175 -7.63 -6.60 -19.25
C ARG A 175 -8.99 -6.75 -19.94
N GLY A 176 -9.02 -6.97 -21.25
CA GLY A 176 -10.26 -7.23 -21.99
C GLY A 176 -10.96 -8.54 -21.60
N ASN A 177 -10.25 -9.48 -20.96
CA ASN A 177 -10.84 -10.70 -20.43
C ASN A 177 -11.32 -10.46 -18.99
N LEU A 178 -12.64 -10.46 -18.80
CA LEU A 178 -13.27 -10.22 -17.50
C LEU A 178 -12.88 -11.28 -16.45
N ASP A 179 -12.78 -12.54 -16.84
CA ASP A 179 -12.43 -13.62 -15.92
C ASP A 179 -10.98 -13.50 -15.45
N TYR A 180 -10.08 -13.08 -16.35
CA TYR A 180 -8.69 -12.74 -16.01
C TYR A 180 -8.62 -11.58 -15.00
N LEU A 181 -9.36 -10.48 -15.24
CA LEU A 181 -9.41 -9.36 -14.30
C LEU A 181 -9.94 -9.78 -12.93
N LEU A 182 -11.08 -10.47 -12.90
CA LEU A 182 -11.71 -10.89 -11.65
C LEU A 182 -10.82 -11.86 -10.86
N ALA A 183 -10.17 -12.83 -11.53
CA ALA A 183 -9.23 -13.71 -10.85
C ALA A 183 -8.08 -12.93 -10.19
N ASN A 184 -7.43 -12.01 -10.92
CA ASN A 184 -6.32 -11.25 -10.34
C ASN A 184 -6.75 -10.27 -9.24
N ILE A 185 -7.96 -9.69 -9.33
CA ILE A 185 -8.44 -8.70 -8.35
C ILE A 185 -9.02 -9.37 -7.09
N LEU A 186 -9.76 -10.46 -7.26
CA LEU A 186 -10.43 -11.15 -6.15
C LEU A 186 -9.49 -12.10 -5.42
N THR A 187 -8.54 -12.70 -6.14
CA THR A 187 -7.61 -13.70 -5.59
C THR A 187 -6.15 -13.41 -5.98
N PRO A 188 -5.62 -12.20 -5.68
CA PRO A 188 -4.27 -11.77 -6.10
C PRO A 188 -3.13 -12.67 -5.59
N SER A 189 -3.36 -13.49 -4.57
CA SER A 189 -2.37 -14.42 -4.02
C SER A 189 -2.36 -15.80 -4.69
N GLU A 190 -3.32 -16.12 -5.56
CA GLU A 190 -3.39 -17.46 -6.20
C GLU A 190 -2.30 -17.66 -7.25
N VAL A 191 -2.03 -16.62 -8.05
CA VAL A 191 -0.98 -16.65 -9.06
C VAL A 191 -0.13 -15.40 -8.93
N ILE A 192 1.00 -15.53 -8.26
CA ILE A 192 1.99 -14.46 -8.11
C ILE A 192 3.17 -14.76 -9.02
N GLN A 193 3.40 -13.90 -10.00
CA GLN A 193 4.60 -13.97 -10.83
C GLN A 193 5.86 -13.77 -9.97
N ASP A 194 6.93 -14.50 -10.26
CA ASP A 194 8.14 -14.50 -9.43
C ASP A 194 8.75 -13.10 -9.24
N ALA A 195 8.69 -12.25 -10.27
CA ALA A 195 9.15 -10.87 -10.22
C ALA A 195 8.38 -9.97 -9.23
N TYR A 196 7.20 -10.39 -8.77
CA TYR A 196 6.36 -9.65 -7.83
C TYR A 196 6.14 -10.41 -6.52
N ARG A 197 6.90 -11.48 -6.27
CA ARG A 197 6.86 -12.18 -4.98
C ARG A 197 7.37 -11.26 -3.88
N MET A 198 6.48 -10.91 -2.98
CA MET A 198 6.82 -10.11 -1.81
C MET A 198 7.75 -10.90 -0.89
N GLN A 199 8.76 -10.21 -0.37
CA GLN A 199 9.53 -10.63 0.77
C GLN A 199 9.18 -9.80 2.01
N VAL A 200 9.16 -10.46 3.16
CA VAL A 200 9.15 -9.82 4.47
C VAL A 200 10.55 -9.90 5.03
N VAL A 201 11.15 -8.74 5.28
CA VAL A 201 12.53 -8.59 5.73
C VAL A 201 12.52 -8.00 7.14
N LEU A 202 12.99 -8.76 8.12
CA LEU A 202 13.22 -8.31 9.48
C LEU A 202 14.68 -7.86 9.61
N LEU A 203 14.89 -6.64 10.11
CA LEU A 203 16.20 -6.09 10.40
C LEU A 203 16.60 -6.31 11.86
N ASP A 204 17.91 -6.29 12.13
CA ASP A 204 18.46 -6.46 13.49
C ASP A 204 17.98 -5.40 14.49
N ASP A 205 17.52 -4.24 14.00
CA ASP A 205 16.97 -3.17 14.83
C ASP A 205 15.46 -3.26 15.08
N GLY A 206 14.85 -4.39 14.69
CA GLY A 206 13.45 -4.70 14.91
C GLY A 206 12.49 -4.10 13.88
N ARG A 207 12.99 -3.39 12.86
CA ARG A 207 12.15 -2.94 11.73
C ARG A 207 11.80 -4.11 10.82
N VAL A 208 10.57 -4.10 10.34
CA VAL A 208 10.05 -5.03 9.34
C VAL A 208 9.71 -4.25 8.08
N HIS A 209 10.24 -4.70 6.95
CA HIS A 209 9.90 -4.20 5.63
C HIS A 209 9.21 -5.28 4.81
N SER A 210 8.05 -4.95 4.25
CA SER A 210 7.33 -5.82 3.32
C SER A 210 7.39 -5.21 1.93
N GLY A 211 7.97 -5.92 0.97
CA GLY A 211 8.18 -5.36 -0.37
C GLY A 211 8.66 -6.39 -1.39
N ILE A 212 8.89 -5.94 -2.62
CA ILE A 212 9.32 -6.78 -3.74
C ILE A 212 10.81 -6.53 -4.02
N PRO A 213 11.67 -7.55 -4.01
CA PRO A 213 13.07 -7.39 -4.39
C PRO A 213 13.18 -6.96 -5.86
N VAL A 214 13.82 -5.82 -6.11
CA VAL A 214 14.07 -5.31 -7.47
C VAL A 214 15.55 -5.36 -7.85
N GLY A 215 16.40 -5.81 -6.93
CA GLY A 215 17.80 -6.09 -7.17
C GLY A 215 18.50 -6.47 -5.87
N GLU A 216 19.48 -7.35 -5.96
CA GLU A 216 20.34 -7.75 -4.86
C GLU A 216 21.77 -7.87 -5.43
N ASP A 217 22.74 -7.32 -4.73
CA ASP A 217 24.16 -7.55 -5.00
C ASP A 217 24.84 -8.16 -3.76
N GLY A 218 26.16 -8.28 -3.76
CA GLY A 218 26.89 -8.95 -2.67
C GLY A 218 26.77 -8.26 -1.30
N GLU A 219 26.31 -7.01 -1.24
CA GLU A 219 26.23 -6.24 0.00
C GLU A 219 24.85 -5.63 0.27
N LEU A 220 24.07 -5.36 -0.78
CA LEU A 220 22.84 -4.57 -0.71
C LEU A 220 21.65 -5.28 -1.33
N LEU A 221 20.52 -5.24 -0.61
CA LEU A 221 19.18 -5.54 -1.13
C LEU A 221 18.46 -4.22 -1.49
N ARG A 222 17.95 -4.14 -2.72
CA ARG A 222 17.03 -3.09 -3.18
C ARG A 222 15.61 -3.64 -3.12
N LEU A 223 14.81 -3.10 -2.20
CA LEU A 223 13.45 -3.57 -1.92
C LEU A 223 12.43 -2.48 -2.29
N ARG A 224 11.52 -2.77 -3.23
CA ARG A 224 10.39 -1.90 -3.55
C ARG A 224 9.31 -2.07 -2.48
N VAL A 225 9.06 -1.02 -1.71
CA VAL A 225 8.04 -0.99 -0.65
C VAL A 225 6.89 -0.08 -1.09
N ALA A 226 5.67 -0.35 -0.61
CA ALA A 226 4.51 0.50 -0.85
C ALA A 226 4.78 1.96 -0.40
N ASN A 227 4.15 2.92 -1.08
CA ASN A 227 4.34 4.37 -0.88
C ASN A 227 5.80 4.88 -1.04
N GLN A 228 6.70 3.98 -1.45
CA GLN A 228 8.07 4.08 -1.95
C GLN A 228 8.29 4.74 -3.33
N PRO A 229 8.67 6.03 -3.52
CA PRO A 229 9.03 6.53 -4.85
C PRO A 229 10.24 5.77 -5.41
N GLU A 230 11.20 5.43 -4.54
CA GLU A 230 12.37 4.62 -4.88
C GLU A 230 12.44 3.36 -4.02
N PRO A 231 13.10 2.29 -4.49
CA PRO A 231 13.41 1.13 -3.66
C PRO A 231 14.25 1.55 -2.46
N ILE A 232 13.94 1.00 -1.28
CA ILE A 232 14.81 1.17 -0.12
C ILE A 232 16.04 0.29 -0.27
N VAL A 233 17.17 0.77 0.24
CA VAL A 233 18.45 0.05 0.20
C VAL A 233 18.74 -0.49 1.60
N ILE A 234 18.84 -1.81 1.70
CA ILE A 234 19.06 -2.54 2.95
C ILE A 234 20.41 -3.25 2.84
N PRO A 235 21.40 -2.94 3.70
CA PRO A 235 22.61 -3.74 3.79
C PRO A 235 22.27 -5.17 4.23
N LEU A 236 22.77 -6.18 3.51
CA LEU A 236 22.50 -7.59 3.83
C LEU A 236 22.95 -7.95 5.25
N ALA A 237 24.03 -7.32 5.73
CA ALA A 237 24.53 -7.49 7.09
C ALA A 237 23.60 -6.97 8.20
N GLN A 238 22.52 -6.24 7.86
CA GLN A 238 21.51 -5.78 8.82
C GLN A 238 20.24 -6.64 8.80
N ILE A 239 20.17 -7.66 7.93
CA ILE A 239 19.00 -8.52 7.79
C ILE A 239 19.09 -9.65 8.82
N ALA A 240 18.20 -9.60 9.80
CA ALA A 240 18.05 -10.67 10.79
C ALA A 240 17.36 -11.90 10.19
N SER A 241 16.32 -11.69 9.37
CA SER A 241 15.68 -12.76 8.61
C SER A 241 14.94 -12.23 7.40
N ARG A 242 14.77 -13.09 6.40
CA ARG A 242 13.92 -12.83 5.22
C ARG A 242 13.07 -14.05 4.91
N GLU A 243 11.84 -13.81 4.51
CA GLU A 243 10.94 -14.86 4.04
C GLU A 243 10.17 -14.40 2.80
N VAL A 244 9.89 -15.35 1.89
CA VAL A 244 8.99 -15.11 0.76
C VAL A 244 7.55 -15.26 1.25
N SER A 245 6.74 -14.23 1.07
CA SER A 245 5.33 -14.29 1.45
C SER A 245 4.55 -15.17 0.49
N PRO A 246 3.65 -16.05 0.97
CA PRO A 246 2.68 -16.72 0.12
C PRO A 246 1.59 -15.75 -0.36
N ASN A 247 1.49 -14.56 0.24
CA ASN A 247 0.45 -13.58 -0.06
C ASN A 247 1.00 -12.48 -0.97
N SER A 248 0.13 -11.97 -1.85
CA SER A 248 0.45 -10.82 -2.68
C SER A 248 0.54 -9.52 -1.87
N LEU A 249 1.28 -8.56 -2.41
CA LEU A 249 1.25 -7.16 -1.93
C LEU A 249 -0.07 -6.48 -2.31
N MET A 250 -0.69 -6.92 -3.41
CA MET A 250 -2.04 -6.51 -3.76
C MET A 250 -3.02 -7.05 -2.71
N PRO A 251 -3.82 -6.18 -2.08
CA PRO A 251 -4.78 -6.60 -1.07
C PRO A 251 -5.99 -7.31 -1.68
N GLU A 252 -6.51 -8.30 -0.97
CA GLU A 252 -7.83 -8.89 -1.23
C GLU A 252 -8.95 -7.93 -0.79
N GLY A 253 -10.16 -8.15 -1.30
CA GLY A 253 -11.35 -7.39 -0.89
C GLY A 253 -11.41 -5.96 -1.43
N LEU A 254 -10.56 -5.58 -2.39
CA LEU A 254 -10.55 -4.25 -3.00
C LEU A 254 -11.93 -3.82 -3.53
N LEU A 255 -12.64 -4.73 -4.20
CA LEU A 255 -13.97 -4.43 -4.74
C LEU A 255 -15.06 -4.30 -3.66
N ALA A 256 -14.88 -4.95 -2.50
CA ALA A 256 -15.88 -4.91 -1.43
C ALA A 256 -15.96 -3.53 -0.74
N ALA A 257 -14.94 -2.69 -0.90
CA ALA A 257 -14.93 -1.30 -0.43
C ALA A 257 -15.59 -0.32 -1.41
N LEU A 258 -16.00 -0.79 -2.59
CA LEU A 258 -16.60 0.01 -3.65
C LEU A 258 -18.11 -0.30 -3.74
N SER A 259 -18.90 0.70 -4.14
CA SER A 259 -20.29 0.48 -4.56
C SER A 259 -20.34 -0.29 -5.88
N ASP A 260 -21.45 -0.99 -6.14
CA ASP A 260 -21.62 -1.76 -7.36
C ASP A 260 -21.45 -0.89 -8.63
N ALA A 261 -21.91 0.38 -8.60
CA ALA A 261 -21.69 1.34 -9.69
C ALA A 261 -20.20 1.67 -9.91
N GLU A 262 -19.46 1.93 -8.83
CA GLU A 262 -18.02 2.18 -8.90
C GLU A 262 -17.25 0.96 -9.41
N VAL A 263 -17.70 -0.27 -9.13
CA VAL A 263 -17.11 -1.50 -9.67
C VAL A 263 -17.33 -1.60 -11.18
N ILE A 264 -18.56 -1.33 -11.66
CA ILE A 264 -18.87 -1.33 -13.10
C ILE A 264 -18.00 -0.30 -13.82
N ASP A 265 -17.96 0.92 -13.32
CA ASP A 265 -17.19 2.03 -13.90
C ASP A 265 -15.69 1.74 -13.89
N LEU A 266 -15.16 1.24 -12.77
CA LEU A 266 -13.75 0.83 -12.65
C LEU A 266 -13.40 -0.22 -13.69
N VAL A 267 -14.18 -1.31 -13.80
CA VAL A 267 -13.88 -2.40 -14.74
C VAL A 267 -14.01 -1.94 -16.18
N ALA A 268 -15.00 -1.10 -16.50
CA ALA A 268 -15.13 -0.52 -17.83
C ALA A 268 -13.95 0.39 -18.21
N TYR A 269 -13.38 1.12 -17.25
CA TYR A 269 -12.14 1.87 -17.44
C TYR A 269 -10.92 0.94 -17.54
N LEU A 270 -10.80 -0.06 -16.67
CA LEU A 270 -9.75 -1.08 -16.74
C LEU A 270 -9.79 -1.84 -18.06
N GLN A 271 -10.91 -1.93 -18.77
CA GLN A 271 -11.00 -2.55 -20.10
C GLN A 271 -10.72 -1.59 -21.26
N SER A 272 -10.49 -0.30 -21.01
CA SER A 272 -10.26 0.67 -22.07
C SER A 272 -8.93 0.43 -22.79
N ALA A 273 -8.95 0.53 -24.13
CA ALA A 273 -7.75 0.44 -24.95
C ALA A 273 -6.87 1.69 -24.87
N SER A 274 -7.44 2.82 -24.43
CA SER A 274 -6.77 4.12 -24.38
C SER A 274 -7.16 4.87 -23.11
N PRO A 275 -6.32 5.83 -22.65
CA PRO A 275 -6.68 6.69 -21.54
C PRO A 275 -7.99 7.44 -21.81
N VAL A 276 -8.74 7.67 -20.74
CA VAL A 276 -10.00 8.42 -20.78
C VAL A 276 -9.73 9.79 -20.18
N PRO A 277 -10.05 10.90 -20.88
CA PRO A 277 -9.82 12.26 -20.38
C PRO A 277 -10.50 12.52 -19.03
N ASP A 278 -9.92 13.43 -18.22
CA ASP A 278 -10.52 13.91 -16.97
C ASP A 278 -11.83 14.70 -17.21
N ASP A 279 -12.05 15.25 -18.41
CA ASP A 279 -13.29 15.92 -18.85
C ASP A 279 -13.72 15.36 -20.22
N PRO A 280 -14.96 14.83 -20.39
CA PRO A 280 -15.47 14.37 -21.68
C PRO A 280 -15.55 15.47 -22.76
N ARG A 281 -15.28 16.75 -22.41
CA ARG A 281 -15.21 17.90 -23.33
C ARG A 281 -13.80 18.26 -23.76
N GLN A 282 -12.76 17.58 -23.27
CA GLN A 282 -11.39 17.77 -23.76
C GLN A 282 -10.99 16.57 -24.64
N PRO A 283 -10.46 16.83 -25.85
CA PRO A 283 -10.10 15.78 -26.81
C PRO A 283 -8.90 14.94 -26.37
#